data_AF-A0AAN9E238-F1
#
_entry.id   AF-A0AAN9E238-F1
#
_cell.length_a   1.000
_cell.length_b   1.000
_cell.length_c   1.000
_cell.angle_alpha   90.00
_cell.angle_beta   90.00
_cell.angle_gamma   90.00
#
_symmetry.space_group_name_H-M   'P 1'
#
loop_
_entity.id
_entity.type
_entity.pdbx_description
1 polymer ?
#
loop_
_entity_poly.entity_id
_entity_poly.type
_entity_poly.pdbx_seq_one_letter_code
_entity_poly.pdbx_strand_id
1 'polypeptide(L)'
;MEARPTEDLLAEAIDEGKIGPRDDPKVRSKILSEEFGWDKDLSKKIWCFGPETLGPNMVVDMCKGVQYLNEIKDSLVAGFQWASKEGALAEENMRAICFEVCDVVPLMLSTEVVVRSFQPQEESSMLHN
;
A
#
# COMPACT_ATOMS: atom_id res chain seq x y z
N MET A 1 3.03 -8.52 -5.19
CA MET A 1 2.15 -7.62 -4.40
C MET A 1 0.73 -7.85 -4.86
N GLU A 2 -0.21 -7.89 -3.92
CA GLU A 2 -1.65 -7.94 -4.19
C GLU A 2 -2.29 -6.63 -3.73
N ALA A 3 -3.30 -6.15 -4.46
CA ALA A 3 -4.06 -4.96 -4.05
C ALA A 3 -5.50 -5.39 -3.75
N ARG A 4 -6.04 -4.90 -2.64
CA ARG A 4 -7.42 -5.13 -2.23
C ARG A 4 -8.09 -3.80 -1.92
N PRO A 5 -9.39 -3.65 -2.19
CA PRO A 5 -10.12 -2.50 -1.68
C PRO A 5 -10.08 -2.52 -0.15
N THR A 6 -9.82 -1.36 0.44
CA THR A 6 -9.93 -1.14 1.88
C THR A 6 -11.42 -1.10 2.26
N GLU A 7 -11.77 -1.55 3.46
CA GLU A 7 -13.14 -1.39 3.97
C GLU A 7 -13.48 0.10 4.12
N ASP A 8 -14.69 0.49 3.72
CA ASP A 8 -15.13 1.90 3.71
C ASP A 8 -15.00 2.55 5.08
N LEU A 9 -15.32 1.81 6.15
CA LEU A 9 -15.20 2.28 7.53
C LEU A 9 -13.75 2.62 7.91
N LEU A 10 -12.79 1.86 7.39
CA LEU A 10 -11.37 2.07 7.65
C LEU A 10 -10.84 3.27 6.85
N ALA A 11 -11.32 3.46 5.62
CA ALA A 11 -11.04 4.66 4.85
C ALA A 11 -11.55 5.92 5.56
N GLU A 12 -12.79 5.90 6.06
CA GLU A 12 -13.39 7.00 6.81
C GLU A 12 -12.62 7.31 8.10
N ALA A 13 -12.20 6.30 8.87
CA ALA A 13 -11.43 6.53 10.09
C ALA A 13 -10.04 7.14 9.84
N ILE A 14 -9.45 6.87 8.67
CA ILE A 14 -8.20 7.50 8.24
C ILE A 14 -8.47 8.96 7.84
N ASP A 15 -9.54 9.23 7.09
CA ASP A 15 -9.93 10.59 6.69
C ASP A 15 -10.34 11.46 7.91
N GLU A 16 -10.97 10.87 8.93
CA GLU A 16 -11.26 11.51 10.21
C GLU A 16 -10.00 11.78 11.06
N GLY A 17 -8.86 11.19 10.69
CA GLY A 17 -7.60 11.33 11.42
C GLY A 17 -7.54 10.52 12.72
N LYS A 18 -8.41 9.52 12.91
CA LYS A 18 -8.31 8.57 14.04
C LYS A 18 -7.10 7.65 13.92
N ILE A 19 -6.71 7.34 12.68
CA ILE A 19 -5.55 6.51 12.36
C ILE A 19 -4.60 7.35 11.50
N GLY A 20 -3.51 7.82 12.11
CA GLY A 20 -2.49 8.59 11.43
C GLY A 20 -1.13 7.88 11.34
N PRO A 21 -0.24 8.37 10.46
CA PRO A 21 1.16 7.96 10.41
C PRO A 21 1.96 8.47 11.63
N ARG A 22 1.42 9.48 12.34
CA ARG A 22 2.03 10.07 13.54
C ARG A 22 1.73 9.27 14.81
N ASP A 23 0.71 8.41 14.77
CA ASP A 23 0.34 7.61 15.92
C ASP A 23 1.31 6.44 16.11
N ASP A 24 1.56 6.14 17.38
CA ASP A 24 2.43 5.04 17.75
C ASP A 24 1.87 3.72 17.17
N PRO A 25 2.69 2.87 16.50
CA PRO A 25 2.21 1.64 15.87
C PRO A 25 1.44 0.71 16.82
N LYS A 26 1.73 0.78 18.12
CA LYS A 26 1.00 0.05 19.17
C LYS A 26 -0.42 0.56 19.37
N VAL A 27 -0.60 1.89 19.42
CA VAL A 27 -1.91 2.52 19.61
C VAL A 27 -2.77 2.26 18.37
N ARG A 28 -2.18 2.48 17.19
CA ARG A 28 -2.82 2.19 15.90
C ARG A 28 -3.25 0.73 15.77
N SER A 29 -2.37 -0.20 16.12
CA SER A 29 -2.69 -1.63 16.09
C SER A 29 -3.82 -2.01 17.05
N LYS A 30 -3.96 -1.30 18.17
CA LYS A 30 -5.05 -1.52 19.11
C LYS A 30 -6.38 -1.03 18.52
N ILE A 31 -6.41 0.18 17.98
CA ILE A 31 -7.61 0.76 17.32
C ILE A 31 -8.05 -0.13 16.15
N LEU A 32 -7.13 -0.51 15.27
CA LEU A 32 -7.41 -1.40 14.14
C LEU A 32 -7.98 -2.75 14.58
N SER A 33 -7.45 -3.32 15.66
CA SER A 33 -7.93 -4.60 16.16
C SER A 33 -9.26 -4.51 16.90
N GLU A 34 -9.51 -3.43 17.65
CA GLU A 34 -10.72 -3.25 18.46
C GLU A 34 -11.92 -2.75 17.63
N GLU A 35 -11.69 -1.82 16.69
CA GLU A 35 -12.75 -1.22 15.88
C GLU A 35 -13.00 -1.98 14.56
N PHE A 36 -11.95 -2.51 13.93
CA PHE A 36 -12.02 -3.12 12.59
C PHE A 36 -11.75 -4.63 12.60
N GLY A 37 -11.49 -5.22 13.77
CA GLY A 37 -11.19 -6.66 13.87
C GLY A 37 -9.92 -7.08 13.13
N TRP A 38 -9.05 -6.14 12.76
CA TRP A 38 -7.81 -6.44 12.06
C TRP A 38 -6.83 -7.21 12.94
N ASP A 39 -6.01 -8.05 12.31
CA ASP A 39 -4.97 -8.77 13.02
C ASP A 39 -3.94 -7.76 13.59
N LYS A 40 -3.65 -7.89 14.89
CA LYS A 40 -2.67 -7.07 15.59
C LYS A 40 -1.28 -7.20 14.97
N ASP A 41 -0.96 -8.34 14.40
CA ASP A 41 0.34 -8.57 13.79
C ASP A 41 0.44 -7.94 12.40
N LEU A 42 -0.64 -7.90 11.62
CA LEU A 42 -0.70 -7.17 10.35
C LEU A 42 -0.72 -5.66 10.55
N SER A 43 -1.47 -5.19 11.55
CA SER A 43 -1.62 -3.77 11.86
C SER A 43 -0.30 -3.09 12.26
N LYS A 44 0.62 -3.85 12.88
CA LYS A 44 1.98 -3.38 13.20
C LYS A 44 2.89 -3.32 11.99
N LYS A 45 2.58 -4.09 10.94
CA LYS A 45 3.37 -4.20 9.71
C LYS A 45 2.92 -3.22 8.62
N ILE A 46 2.00 -2.30 8.93
CA ILE A 46 1.65 -1.20 8.01
C ILE A 46 2.85 -0.25 7.90
N TRP A 47 3.35 -0.05 6.68
CA TRP A 47 4.53 0.77 6.39
C TRP A 47 4.21 2.24 6.18
N CYS A 48 3.18 2.53 5.40
CA CYS A 48 2.76 3.91 5.11
C CYS A 48 1.27 4.00 4.80
N PHE A 49 0.77 5.22 4.98
CA PHE A 49 -0.52 5.69 4.49
C PHE A 49 -0.29 6.68 3.35
N GLY A 50 -1.23 6.81 2.42
CA GLY A 50 -1.13 7.75 1.31
C GLY A 50 -2.47 8.00 0.63
N PRO A 51 -2.62 9.04 -0.19
CA PRO A 51 -1.64 10.06 -0.55
C PRO A 51 -1.28 11.04 0.60
N GLU A 52 -0.10 11.67 0.51
CA GLU A 52 0.41 12.69 1.44
C GLU A 52 0.43 12.28 2.93
N THR A 53 0.68 11.00 3.20
CA THR A 53 0.71 10.41 4.56
C THR A 53 -0.61 10.36 5.32
N LEU A 54 -1.68 10.98 4.81
CA LEU A 54 -3.00 11.03 5.46
C LEU A 54 -4.11 10.37 4.67
N GLY A 55 -3.86 9.95 3.43
CA GLY A 55 -4.90 9.34 2.62
C GLY A 55 -5.22 7.89 2.99
N PRO A 56 -6.39 7.40 2.55
CA PRO A 56 -6.95 6.08 2.92
C PRO A 56 -6.33 4.92 2.13
N ASN A 57 -5.21 5.12 1.45
CA ASN A 57 -4.42 4.02 0.90
C ASN A 57 -3.39 3.58 1.92
N MET A 58 -3.11 2.28 1.95
CA MET A 58 -2.15 1.72 2.89
C MET A 58 -1.31 0.62 2.24
N VAL A 59 -0.08 0.48 2.75
CA VAL A 59 0.83 -0.61 2.39
C VAL A 59 1.09 -1.46 3.61
N VAL A 60 0.80 -2.76 3.51
CA VAL A 60 0.93 -3.75 4.57
C VAL A 60 1.95 -4.80 4.17
N ASP A 61 2.89 -5.08 5.05
CA ASP A 61 3.84 -6.17 4.86
C ASP A 61 3.29 -7.50 5.36
N MET A 62 3.17 -8.44 4.44
CA MET A 62 2.75 -9.83 4.67
C MET A 62 3.91 -10.83 4.56
N CYS A 63 5.13 -10.36 4.27
CA CYS A 63 6.28 -11.22 4.09
C CYS A 63 6.64 -11.97 5.38
N LYS A 64 7.09 -13.22 5.22
CA LYS A 64 7.56 -14.08 6.30
C LYS A 64 8.98 -14.54 5.98
N GLY A 65 9.94 -14.20 6.83
CA GLY A 65 11.32 -14.71 6.74
C GLY A 65 12.25 -13.97 5.79
N VAL A 66 11.89 -12.76 5.32
CA VAL A 66 12.73 -11.95 4.44
C VAL A 66 13.68 -11.07 5.25
N GLN A 67 14.99 -11.21 5.00
CA GLN A 67 16.03 -10.32 5.53
C GLN A 67 16.13 -9.06 4.63
N TYR A 68 16.64 -7.94 5.16
CA TYR A 68 16.80 -6.67 4.43
C TYR A 68 15.50 -5.90 4.09
N LEU A 69 14.37 -6.23 4.72
CA LEU A 69 13.10 -5.50 4.53
C LEU A 69 13.20 -3.99 4.84
N ASN A 70 14.09 -3.60 5.76
CA ASN A 70 14.28 -2.19 6.09
C ASN A 70 14.90 -1.38 4.94
N GLU A 71 15.65 -2.00 4.04
CA GLU A 71 16.29 -1.31 2.91
C GLU A 71 15.30 -1.00 1.78
N ILE A 72 14.38 -1.94 1.52
CA ILE A 72 13.34 -1.77 0.50
C ILE A 72 12.19 -0.90 0.99
N LYS A 73 11.98 -0.81 2.31
CA LYS A 73 10.87 -0.09 2.91
C LYS A 73 10.88 1.37 2.46
N ASP A 74 12.02 2.05 2.58
CA ASP A 74 12.11 3.47 2.23
C ASP A 74 11.87 3.70 0.73
N SER A 75 12.38 2.80 -0.11
CA SER A 75 12.19 2.84 -1.57
C SER A 75 10.71 2.62 -1.95
N LEU A 76 10.04 1.65 -1.32
CA LEU A 76 8.64 1.34 -1.58
C LEU A 76 7.71 2.44 -1.06
N VAL A 77 7.99 3.00 0.12
CA VAL A 77 7.22 4.13 0.66
C VAL A 77 7.35 5.34 -0.27
N ALA A 78 8.55 5.68 -0.72
CA ALA A 78 8.76 6.80 -1.63
C ALA A 78 8.05 6.62 -2.98
N GLY A 79 8.19 5.44 -3.60
CA GLY A 79 7.50 5.11 -4.85
C GLY A 79 5.99 5.12 -4.69
N PHE A 80 5.47 4.63 -3.56
CA PHE A 80 4.04 4.60 -3.27
C PHE A 80 3.45 6.01 -3.10
N GLN A 81 4.14 6.93 -2.42
CA GLN A 81 3.65 8.31 -2.27
C GLN A 81 3.53 9.02 -3.62
N TRP A 82 4.45 8.75 -4.54
CA TRP A 82 4.40 9.32 -5.88
C TRP A 82 3.31 8.66 -6.74
N ALA A 83 3.27 7.32 -6.77
CA ALA A 83 2.28 6.56 -7.53
C ALA A 83 0.84 6.79 -7.05
N SER A 84 0.62 6.97 -5.74
CA SER A 84 -0.72 7.28 -5.19
C SER A 84 -1.18 8.71 -5.46
N LYS A 85 -0.25 9.62 -5.78
CA LYS A 85 -0.54 11.00 -6.17
C LYS A 85 -0.84 11.12 -7.67
N GLU A 86 -0.04 10.45 -8.49
CA GLU A 86 -0.26 10.47 -9.94
C GLU A 86 -1.41 9.54 -10.33
N GLY A 87 -1.59 8.39 -9.67
CA GLY A 87 -2.67 7.46 -10.03
C GLY A 87 -2.48 6.81 -11.41
N ALA A 88 -3.05 5.62 -11.58
CA ALA A 88 -2.73 4.78 -12.74
C ALA A 88 -3.50 5.11 -14.02
N LEU A 89 -4.66 5.76 -13.91
CA LEU A 89 -5.62 5.84 -15.02
C LEU A 89 -5.87 7.26 -15.52
N ALA A 90 -5.92 8.26 -14.63
CA ALA A 90 -6.41 9.60 -14.96
C ALA A 90 -5.64 10.74 -14.28
N GLU A 91 -4.39 10.51 -13.89
CA GLU A 91 -3.58 11.51 -13.17
C GLU A 91 -4.24 11.99 -11.84
N GLU A 92 -5.04 11.12 -11.20
CA GLU A 92 -5.84 11.45 -10.02
C GLU A 92 -5.46 10.61 -8.80
N ASN A 93 -5.60 11.21 -7.62
CA ASN A 93 -5.26 10.57 -6.37
C ASN A 93 -6.04 9.25 -6.18
N MET A 94 -5.31 8.16 -6.00
CA MET A 94 -5.91 6.86 -5.67
C MET A 94 -6.54 6.91 -4.28
N ARG A 95 -7.63 6.17 -4.05
CA ARG A 95 -8.33 6.13 -2.75
C ARG A 95 -8.76 4.71 -2.39
N ALA A 96 -8.74 4.40 -1.09
CA ALA A 96 -9.27 3.19 -0.49
C ALA A 96 -8.64 1.88 -1.03
N ILE A 97 -7.32 1.88 -1.24
CA ILE A 97 -6.61 0.67 -1.68
C ILE A 97 -5.58 0.24 -0.63
N CYS A 98 -5.65 -1.03 -0.26
CA CYS A 98 -4.69 -1.72 0.58
C CYS A 98 -3.77 -2.58 -0.27
N PHE A 99 -2.47 -2.30 -0.24
CA PHE A 99 -1.45 -3.08 -0.93
C PHE A 99 -0.76 -4.03 0.03
N GLU A 100 -0.81 -5.32 -0.28
CA GLU A 100 -0.17 -6.37 0.51
C GLU A 100 1.09 -6.88 -0.19
N VAL A 101 2.20 -6.77 0.55
CA VAL A 101 3.51 -7.24 0.10
C VAL A 101 3.69 -8.68 0.61
N CYS A 102 3.30 -9.65 -0.21
CA CYS A 102 3.35 -11.07 0.15
C CYS A 102 4.72 -11.73 -0.12
N ASP A 103 5.42 -11.28 -1.16
CA ASP A 103 6.71 -11.83 -1.55
C ASP A 103 7.63 -10.71 -2.02
N VAL A 104 8.88 -10.79 -1.57
CA VAL A 104 9.97 -9.94 -1.99
C VAL A 104 11.10 -10.88 -2.34
N VAL A 105 11.35 -11.00 -3.64
CA VAL A 105 12.60 -11.56 -4.12
C VAL A 105 13.57 -10.38 -4.17
N PRO A 106 14.59 -10.31 -3.29
CA PRO A 106 15.70 -9.41 -3.53
C PRO A 106 16.42 -9.97 -4.76
N LEU A 107 16.00 -9.51 -5.93
CA LEU A 107 16.80 -9.63 -7.14
C LEU A 107 18.04 -8.80 -6.86
N MET A 108 19.03 -9.44 -6.23
CA MET A 108 20.41 -9.03 -6.39
C MET A 108 20.63 -9.00 -7.91
N LEU A 109 20.74 -7.78 -8.44
CA LEU A 109 21.07 -7.35 -9.81
C LEU A 109 19.98 -6.52 -10.50
N SER A 110 20.37 -5.27 -10.75
CA SER A 110 19.83 -4.28 -11.69
C SER A 110 18.58 -3.50 -11.29
N THR A 111 18.75 -2.18 -11.37
CA THR A 111 17.86 -1.07 -11.02
C THR A 111 16.60 -0.95 -11.92
N GLU A 112 16.03 -2.04 -12.44
CA GLU A 112 15.07 -1.97 -13.57
C GLU A 112 13.68 -2.64 -13.36
N VAL A 113 13.26 -3.01 -12.15
CA VAL A 113 12.00 -3.79 -11.99
C VAL A 113 10.80 -3.02 -11.43
N VAL A 114 10.94 -1.81 -10.90
CA VAL A 114 9.77 -1.12 -10.28
C VAL A 114 8.82 -0.45 -11.31
N VAL A 115 9.22 -0.28 -12.58
CA VAL A 115 8.39 0.43 -13.58
C VAL A 115 7.42 -0.49 -14.35
N ARG A 116 7.59 -1.83 -14.30
CA ARG A 116 6.77 -2.74 -15.15
C ARG A 116 5.44 -3.20 -14.55
N SER A 117 5.18 -2.94 -13.28
CA SER A 117 3.91 -3.34 -12.64
C SER A 117 2.81 -2.27 -12.72
N PHE A 118 3.11 -1.11 -13.31
CA PHE A 118 2.21 0.04 -13.41
C PHE A 118 1.93 0.44 -14.87
N GLN A 119 2.06 -0.49 -15.81
CA GLN A 119 1.48 -0.33 -17.15
C GLN A 119 0.10 -0.99 -17.17
N PRO A 120 -0.99 -0.24 -17.44
CA PRO A 120 -2.29 -0.83 -17.67
C PRO A 120 -2.21 -1.83 -18.82
N GLN A 121 -2.82 -3.01 -18.65
CA GLN A 121 -3.09 -3.90 -19.78
C GLN A 121 -4.09 -3.21 -20.71
N GLU A 122 -3.60 -2.46 -21.69
CA GLU A 122 -4.36 -2.20 -22.92
C GLU A 122 -4.28 -3.44 -23.80
N GLU A 123 -5.20 -4.39 -23.61
CA GLU A 123 -5.61 -5.31 -24.67
C GLU A 123 -7.07 -5.72 -24.48
N SER A 124 -8.02 -4.94 -25.01
CA SER A 124 -9.19 -5.51 -25.68
C SER A 124 -10.01 -4.46 -26.44
N SER A 125 -9.55 -4.07 -27.64
CA SER A 125 -10.46 -3.64 -28.70
C SER A 125 -9.75 -3.54 -30.05
N MET A 126 -9.41 -4.68 -30.65
CA MET A 126 -9.45 -4.84 -32.11
C MET A 126 -10.05 -6.20 -32.43
N LEU A 127 -11.37 -6.28 -32.34
CA LEU A 127 -12.16 -7.16 -33.20
C LEU A 127 -12.35 -6.44 -34.55
N HIS A 128 -12.30 -7.22 -35.64
CA HIS A 128 -12.58 -6.91 -37.06
C HIS A 128 -11.36 -6.66 -37.96
N ASN A 129 -10.82 -7.72 -38.57
CA ASN A 129 -11.20 -8.14 -39.93
C ASN A 129 -10.58 -9.50 -40.28
#